data_AF-A0A844FL74-F1
#
_entry.id   AF-A0A844FL74-F1
#
_cell.length_a   1.000
_cell.length_b   1.000
_cell.length_c   1.000
_cell.angle_alpha   90.00
_cell.angle_beta   90.00
_cell.angle_gamma   90.00
#
_symmetry.space_group_name_H-M   'P 1'
#
loop_
_entity.id
_entity.type
_entity.pdbx_description
1 polymer ?
#
loop_
_entity_poly.entity_id
_entity_poly.type
_entity_poly.pdbx_seq_one_letter_code
_entity_poly.pdbx_strand_id
1 'polypeptide(L)'
;MINDLLTDYDRVCLTKKAYEGLNVGDDFVVNGKLIGRIVRDVYAQDGMQAYVIENQAGRRDEVTVLFKGSSGLRNGNATTWRDEWLNTNWPIFVAMLTSRPKLPSALKTASSYLNKWLVEFPDAILYIYGHSLGAINAAYALANCRHPSQIGAAYLYEGTNIWRLLTRRQRQVAGQMRHKINTYVDIYDPVTLGYTATHKMVGKLHYVDSLPISPIKQHMWGGYRFDDQGRLLEKEVDSRFLQSSQMQTRFLSGTSELAQFLSGKDEYRVSDWKKITSQKLTQVKDRVFNQTFLKDFEGQDQKLRKEIDQLKQKDEKDE
;
A
#
# COMPACT_ATOMS: atom_id res chain seq x y z
N MET A 1 24.86 2.09 -5.97
CA MET A 1 24.19 1.66 -4.73
C MET A 1 23.48 0.34 -5.03
N ILE A 2 23.43 -0.64 -4.12
CA ILE A 2 22.86 -1.98 -4.40
C ILE A 2 21.37 -1.87 -4.77
N ASN A 3 20.64 -0.95 -4.15
CA ASN A 3 19.22 -0.72 -4.44
C ASN A 3 18.94 -0.24 -5.89
N ASP A 4 19.91 0.45 -6.51
CA ASP A 4 19.79 0.91 -7.89
C ASP A 4 19.97 -0.24 -8.90
N LEU A 5 20.62 -1.34 -8.49
CA LEU A 5 20.87 -2.53 -9.32
C LEU A 5 19.71 -3.54 -9.28
N LEU A 6 18.70 -3.30 -8.44
CA LEU A 6 17.55 -4.18 -8.33
C LEU A 6 16.64 -4.02 -9.56
N THR A 7 16.13 -5.14 -10.07
CA THR A 7 14.99 -5.17 -10.98
C THR A 7 13.70 -4.92 -10.20
N ASP A 8 12.57 -4.69 -10.88
CA ASP A 8 11.29 -4.55 -10.17
C ASP A 8 10.86 -5.87 -9.53
N TYR A 9 11.17 -6.99 -10.17
CA TYR A 9 11.00 -8.32 -9.58
C TYR A 9 11.80 -8.47 -8.27
N ASP A 10 13.07 -8.06 -8.26
CA ASP A 10 13.87 -8.06 -7.03
C ASP A 10 13.24 -7.17 -5.96
N ARG A 11 12.74 -5.99 -6.31
CA ARG A 11 12.08 -5.07 -5.36
C ARG A 11 10.80 -5.65 -4.78
N VAL A 12 10.02 -6.38 -5.58
CA VAL A 12 8.84 -7.11 -5.10
C VAL A 12 9.24 -8.25 -4.17
N CYS A 13 10.24 -9.06 -4.53
CA CYS A 13 10.77 -10.12 -3.67
C CYS A 13 11.31 -9.57 -2.35
N LEU A 14 12.06 -8.46 -2.40
CA LEU A 14 12.56 -7.72 -1.26
C LEU A 14 11.41 -7.27 -0.34
N THR A 15 10.37 -6.65 -0.90
CA THR A 15 9.22 -6.17 -0.12
C THR A 15 8.45 -7.33 0.54
N LYS A 16 8.33 -8.47 -0.16
CA LYS A 16 7.70 -9.70 0.37
C LYS A 16 8.42 -10.25 1.60
N LYS A 17 9.75 -10.08 1.70
CA LYS A 17 10.52 -10.55 2.86
C LYS A 17 10.11 -9.92 4.19
N ALA A 18 9.47 -8.74 4.16
CA ALA A 18 8.91 -8.14 5.37
C ALA A 18 7.92 -9.07 6.11
N TYR A 19 7.39 -10.10 5.45
CA TYR A 19 6.48 -11.09 6.04
C TYR A 19 7.15 -12.39 6.50
N GLU A 20 8.47 -12.53 6.36
CA GLU A 20 9.20 -13.80 6.62
C GLU A 20 9.70 -13.97 8.05
N GLY A 21 9.50 -12.98 8.94
CA GLY A 21 9.98 -13.05 10.33
C GLY A 21 11.50 -12.95 10.39
N LEU A 22 12.01 -11.75 10.13
CA LEU A 22 13.44 -11.50 10.01
C LEU A 22 14.08 -11.19 11.37
N ASN A 23 15.35 -11.58 11.58
CA ASN A 23 16.06 -11.31 12.83
C ASN A 23 17.18 -10.29 12.65
N VAL A 24 17.39 -9.48 13.70
CA VAL A 24 18.54 -8.56 13.76
C VAL A 24 19.83 -9.36 13.77
N GLY A 25 20.79 -8.94 12.96
CA GLY A 25 22.08 -9.59 12.79
C GLY A 25 22.15 -10.56 11.61
N ASP A 26 21.03 -10.89 10.97
CA ASP A 26 21.03 -11.74 9.78
C ASP A 26 21.41 -10.95 8.52
N ASP A 27 22.03 -11.63 7.56
CA ASP A 27 22.23 -11.11 6.22
C ASP A 27 20.89 -11.09 5.48
N PHE A 28 20.59 -9.95 4.86
CA PHE A 28 19.37 -9.75 4.09
C PHE A 28 19.68 -9.90 2.60
N VAL A 29 19.34 -11.08 2.05
CA VAL A 29 19.63 -11.47 0.66
C VAL A 29 18.34 -11.58 -0.14
N VAL A 30 18.34 -11.03 -1.35
CA VAL A 30 17.20 -11.09 -2.28
C VAL A 30 17.71 -11.57 -3.64
N ASN A 31 17.18 -12.70 -4.12
CA ASN A 31 17.55 -13.28 -5.42
C ASN A 31 19.08 -13.36 -5.64
N GLY A 32 19.80 -13.83 -4.62
CA GLY A 32 21.26 -13.94 -4.63
C GLY A 32 22.04 -12.63 -4.43
N LYS A 33 21.36 -11.49 -4.31
CA LYS A 33 21.97 -10.18 -4.06
C LYS A 33 21.96 -9.86 -2.56
N LEU A 34 23.14 -9.65 -1.97
CA LEU A 34 23.26 -9.17 -0.59
C LEU A 34 22.84 -7.69 -0.55
N ILE A 35 21.69 -7.42 0.06
CA ILE A 35 21.19 -6.06 0.21
C ILE A 35 21.86 -5.36 1.38
N GLY A 36 22.18 -6.09 2.44
CA GLY A 36 22.84 -5.59 3.65
C GLY A 36 22.58 -6.51 4.84
N ARG A 37 22.79 -5.99 6.06
CA ARG A 37 22.55 -6.71 7.31
C ARG A 37 21.40 -6.08 8.07
N ILE A 38 20.56 -6.90 8.69
CA ILE A 38 19.41 -6.39 9.46
C ILE A 38 19.91 -5.80 10.77
N VAL A 39 19.67 -4.52 10.98
CA VAL A 39 20.14 -3.78 12.16
C VAL A 39 19.02 -3.39 13.10
N ARG A 40 17.76 -3.34 12.64
CA ARG A 40 16.59 -3.08 13.49
C ARG A 40 15.41 -3.96 13.07
N ASP A 41 14.71 -4.46 14.08
CA ASP A 41 13.35 -5.00 14.00
C ASP A 41 12.49 -4.16 14.94
N VAL A 42 11.48 -3.48 14.40
CA VAL A 42 10.61 -2.58 15.15
C VAL A 42 9.21 -3.16 15.20
N TYR A 43 8.72 -3.32 16.43
CA TYR A 43 7.33 -3.61 16.75
C TYR A 43 6.77 -2.55 17.70
N ALA A 44 5.99 -1.60 17.17
CA ALA A 44 5.34 -0.58 17.98
C ALA A 44 4.03 -1.08 18.59
N GLN A 45 3.62 -0.49 19.72
CA GLN A 45 2.39 -0.86 20.45
C GLN A 45 1.11 -0.70 19.61
N ASP A 46 1.12 0.17 18.63
CA ASP A 46 0.00 0.41 17.71
C ASP A 46 0.01 -0.50 16.48
N GLY A 47 0.90 -1.50 16.45
CA GLY A 47 1.00 -2.48 15.37
C GLY A 47 1.85 -2.02 14.19
N MET A 48 2.47 -0.83 14.24
CA MET A 48 3.45 -0.44 13.22
C MET A 48 4.67 -1.36 13.32
N GLN A 49 4.99 -2.02 12.21
CA GLN A 49 6.13 -2.92 12.09
C GLN A 49 7.07 -2.45 10.98
N ALA A 50 8.37 -2.51 11.24
CA ALA A 50 9.37 -2.18 10.23
C ALA A 50 10.73 -2.85 10.48
N TYR A 51 11.46 -3.11 9.40
CA TYR A 51 12.85 -3.55 9.44
C TYR A 51 13.78 -2.49 8.87
N VAL A 52 14.99 -2.40 9.41
CA VAL A 52 16.07 -1.55 8.88
C VAL A 52 17.25 -2.45 8.53
N ILE A 53 17.70 -2.33 7.29
CA ILE A 53 18.80 -3.09 6.72
C ILE A 53 19.88 -2.09 6.32
N GLU A 54 21.09 -2.29 6.81
CA GLU A 54 22.22 -1.40 6.56
C GLU A 54 23.23 -2.08 5.63
N ASN A 55 23.75 -1.32 4.68
CA ASN A 55 24.80 -1.74 3.78
C ASN A 55 25.91 -0.68 3.71
N GLN A 56 27.07 -1.06 4.23
CA GLN A 56 28.28 -0.23 4.30
C GLN A 56 29.32 -0.61 3.24
N ALA A 57 28.97 -1.47 2.26
CA ALA A 57 29.91 -1.98 1.27
C ALA A 57 30.17 -1.03 0.07
N GLY A 58 29.57 0.16 0.07
CA GLY A 58 29.61 1.12 -1.04
C GLY A 58 30.44 2.38 -0.76
N ARG A 59 30.46 3.31 -1.74
CA ARG A 59 31.03 4.67 -1.59
C ARG A 59 30.21 5.59 -0.67
N ARG A 60 28.95 5.23 -0.41
CA ARG A 60 28.04 5.84 0.54
C ARG A 60 27.26 4.72 1.21
N ASP A 61 26.94 4.90 2.47
CA ASP A 61 26.11 3.97 3.21
C ASP A 61 24.69 3.97 2.65
N GLU A 62 24.11 2.77 2.56
CA GLU A 62 22.73 2.57 2.17
C GLU A 62 21.93 2.00 3.32
N VAL A 63 20.75 2.57 3.53
CA VAL A 63 19.80 2.05 4.51
C VAL A 63 18.51 1.71 3.79
N THR A 64 18.12 0.44 3.85
CA THR A 64 16.84 -0.04 3.33
C THR A 64 15.85 -0.21 4.47
N VAL A 65 14.70 0.44 4.35
CA VAL A 65 13.62 0.39 5.35
C VAL A 65 12.43 -0.37 4.75
N LEU A 66 12.00 -1.43 5.43
CA LEU A 66 10.81 -2.21 5.05
C LEU A 66 9.69 -1.89 6.03
N PHE A 67 8.69 -1.11 5.60
CA PHE A 67 7.44 -0.98 6.35
C PHE A 67 6.55 -2.18 6.08
N LYS A 68 6.26 -2.96 7.10
CA LYS A 68 5.49 -4.19 6.98
C LYS A 68 3.98 -3.86 6.95
N GLY A 69 3.27 -4.53 6.05
CA GLY A 69 1.81 -4.48 5.99
C GLY A 69 1.13 -5.41 6.99
N SER A 70 -0.20 -5.51 6.93
CA SER A 70 -0.95 -6.40 7.82
C SER A 70 -0.63 -7.88 7.53
N SER A 71 -0.35 -8.67 8.57
CA SER A 71 0.00 -10.09 8.43
C SER A 71 -1.21 -11.02 8.31
N GLY A 72 -2.42 -10.54 8.63
CA GLY A 72 -3.65 -11.32 8.59
C GLY A 72 -4.00 -11.90 7.20
N LEU A 73 -3.44 -11.31 6.15
CA LEU A 73 -3.73 -11.65 4.77
C LEU A 73 -3.19 -13.02 4.31
N ARG A 74 -2.25 -13.64 5.05
CA ARG A 74 -1.57 -14.89 4.61
C ARG A 74 -2.28 -16.19 5.00
N ASN A 75 -3.10 -16.20 6.07
CA ASN A 75 -3.52 -17.47 6.72
C ASN A 75 -5.05 -17.65 6.87
N GLY A 76 -5.87 -16.89 6.14
CA GLY A 76 -7.34 -16.88 6.31
C GLY A 76 -8.11 -17.34 5.06
N ASN A 77 -9.37 -17.74 5.25
CA ASN A 77 -10.34 -17.85 4.16
C ASN A 77 -10.81 -16.45 3.70
N ALA A 78 -11.54 -16.35 2.60
CA ALA A 78 -11.99 -15.07 2.02
C ALA A 78 -12.69 -14.14 3.03
N THR A 79 -13.46 -14.70 3.96
CA THR A 79 -14.17 -13.97 5.01
C THR A 79 -13.21 -13.43 6.07
N THR A 80 -12.28 -14.26 6.56
CA THR A 80 -11.25 -13.86 7.52
C THR A 80 -10.34 -12.77 6.95
N TRP A 81 -9.90 -12.93 5.69
CA TRP A 81 -9.10 -11.93 4.99
C TRP A 81 -9.84 -10.59 4.89
N ARG A 82 -11.11 -10.61 4.49
CA ARG A 82 -11.93 -9.41 4.36
C ARG A 82 -12.05 -8.71 5.70
N ASP A 83 -12.39 -9.45 6.74
CA ASP A 83 -12.64 -8.87 8.06
C ASP A 83 -11.35 -8.32 8.69
N GLU A 84 -10.20 -8.98 8.52
CA GLU A 84 -8.90 -8.52 9.01
C GLU A 84 -8.34 -7.34 8.21
N TRP A 85 -8.44 -7.38 6.88
CA TRP A 85 -8.11 -6.25 6.02
C TRP A 85 -8.99 -5.03 6.35
N LEU A 86 -10.31 -5.23 6.43
CA LEU A 86 -11.26 -4.18 6.79
C LEU A 86 -10.93 -3.63 8.17
N ASN A 87 -10.72 -4.46 9.18
CA ASN A 87 -10.39 -3.98 10.51
C ASN A 87 -9.12 -3.10 10.53
N THR A 88 -8.13 -3.46 9.70
CA THR A 88 -6.87 -2.72 9.59
C THR A 88 -7.03 -1.39 8.85
N ASN A 89 -7.73 -1.38 7.70
CA ASN A 89 -7.81 -0.24 6.81
C ASN A 89 -9.06 0.64 7.04
N TRP A 90 -10.05 0.13 7.77
CA TRP A 90 -11.28 0.85 8.13
C TRP A 90 -11.03 2.20 8.80
N PRO A 91 -10.09 2.37 9.74
CA PRO A 91 -9.80 3.68 10.32
C PRO A 91 -9.33 4.70 9.27
N ILE A 92 -8.54 4.27 8.28
CA ILE A 92 -8.06 5.12 7.17
C ILE A 92 -9.22 5.44 6.24
N PHE A 93 -10.04 4.44 5.92
CA PHE A 93 -11.26 4.59 5.13
C PHE A 93 -12.22 5.60 5.77
N VAL A 94 -12.52 5.47 7.06
CA VAL A 94 -13.34 6.42 7.81
C VAL A 94 -12.72 7.82 7.80
N ALA A 95 -11.41 7.95 7.97
CA ALA A 95 -10.74 9.25 7.91
C ALA A 95 -10.91 9.91 6.53
N MET A 96 -10.86 9.12 5.44
CA MET A 96 -11.08 9.62 4.09
C MET A 96 -12.52 10.07 3.85
N LEU A 97 -13.50 9.35 4.42
CA LEU A 97 -14.93 9.67 4.27
C LEU A 97 -15.36 10.87 5.09
N THR A 98 -14.91 10.94 6.34
CA THR A 98 -15.36 11.98 7.28
C THR A 98 -14.59 13.29 7.12
N SER A 99 -13.52 13.32 6.30
CA SER A 99 -12.57 14.43 6.21
C SER A 99 -12.06 14.91 7.58
N ARG A 100 -12.17 14.06 8.62
CA ARG A 100 -11.71 14.33 9.98
C ARG A 100 -10.29 13.76 10.14
N PRO A 101 -9.32 14.53 10.65
CA PRO A 101 -7.90 14.17 10.62
C PRO A 101 -7.47 13.19 11.74
N LYS A 102 -8.38 12.40 12.32
CA LYS A 102 -7.98 11.37 13.31
C LYS A 102 -7.33 10.19 12.59
N LEU A 103 -6.10 10.43 12.15
CA LEU A 103 -5.21 9.47 11.54
C LEU A 103 -4.88 8.34 12.51
N PRO A 104 -4.75 7.09 12.04
CA PRO A 104 -4.20 6.00 12.84
C PRO A 104 -2.86 6.40 13.45
N SER A 105 -2.62 6.01 14.71
CA SER A 105 -1.35 6.31 15.38
C SER A 105 -0.16 5.69 14.66
N ALA A 106 -0.34 4.50 14.05
CA ALA A 106 0.69 3.79 13.30
C ALA A 106 1.33 4.65 12.20
N LEU A 107 0.56 5.52 11.54
CA LEU A 107 1.09 6.46 10.54
C LEU A 107 2.04 7.48 11.18
N LYS A 108 1.66 8.05 12.32
CA LYS A 108 2.50 9.00 13.07
C LYS A 108 3.75 8.30 13.61
N THR A 109 3.60 7.07 14.08
CA THR A 109 4.70 6.23 14.56
C THR A 109 5.69 5.95 13.43
N ALA A 110 5.22 5.51 12.25
CA ALA A 110 6.06 5.32 11.07
C ALA A 110 6.82 6.60 10.67
N SER A 111 6.14 7.76 10.69
CA SER A 111 6.78 9.06 10.45
C SER A 111 7.85 9.41 11.49
N SER A 112 7.61 9.12 12.77
CA SER A 112 8.59 9.35 13.83
C SER A 112 9.81 8.48 13.67
N TYR A 113 9.65 7.18 13.38
CA TYR A 113 10.77 6.27 13.13
C TYR A 113 11.57 6.64 11.90
N LEU A 114 10.93 6.97 10.76
CA LEU A 114 11.65 7.40 9.57
C LEU A 114 12.52 8.63 9.86
N ASN A 115 11.96 9.64 10.52
CA ASN A 115 12.73 10.83 10.89
C ASN A 115 13.83 10.54 11.92
N LYS A 116 13.64 9.57 12.81
CA LYS A 116 14.69 9.10 13.73
C LYS A 116 15.84 8.47 12.93
N TRP A 117 15.55 7.58 11.99
CA TRP A 117 16.57 6.90 11.19
C TRP A 117 17.34 7.86 10.28
N LEU A 118 16.68 8.88 9.73
CA LEU A 118 17.37 9.93 8.95
C LEU A 118 18.41 10.71 9.79
N VAL A 119 18.21 10.80 11.11
CA VAL A 119 19.17 11.40 12.05
C VAL A 119 20.23 10.40 12.50
N GLU A 120 19.83 9.14 12.71
CA GLU A 120 20.70 8.04 13.14
C GLU A 120 21.71 7.66 12.06
N PHE A 121 21.34 7.80 10.78
CA PHE A 121 22.17 7.52 9.61
C PHE A 121 22.37 8.79 8.76
N PRO A 122 23.13 9.79 9.26
CA PRO A 122 23.16 11.13 8.66
C PRO A 122 23.78 11.19 7.25
N ASP A 123 24.71 10.28 6.94
CA ASP A 123 25.43 10.22 5.66
C ASP A 123 24.86 9.16 4.70
N ALA A 124 23.86 8.39 5.15
CA ALA A 124 23.28 7.33 4.36
C ALA A 124 22.20 7.82 3.38
N ILE A 125 22.06 7.09 2.28
CA ILE A 125 20.90 7.21 1.40
C ILE A 125 19.87 6.14 1.77
N LEU A 126 18.65 6.58 2.07
CA LEU A 126 17.54 5.73 2.51
C LEU A 126 16.66 5.30 1.33
N TYR A 127 16.42 3.99 1.24
CA TYR A 127 15.48 3.36 0.32
C TYR A 127 14.29 2.78 1.09
N ILE A 128 13.08 3.15 0.70
CA ILE A 128 11.87 2.83 1.48
C ILE A 128 10.99 1.87 0.69
N TYR A 129 10.58 0.77 1.32
CA TYR A 129 9.68 -0.21 0.74
C TYR A 129 8.47 -0.40 1.62
N GLY A 130 7.31 -0.58 0.99
CA GLY A 130 6.08 -0.84 1.74
C GLY A 130 5.01 -1.49 0.87
N HIS A 131 4.20 -2.32 1.50
CA HIS A 131 3.06 -2.99 0.89
C HIS A 131 1.82 -2.83 1.76
N SER A 132 0.64 -2.66 1.16
CA SER A 132 -0.62 -2.58 1.90
C SER A 132 -0.56 -1.47 2.96
N LEU A 133 -0.86 -1.75 4.23
CA LEU A 133 -0.68 -0.79 5.33
C LEU A 133 0.76 -0.24 5.41
N GLY A 134 1.77 -1.03 5.07
CA GLY A 134 3.17 -0.61 5.03
C GLY A 134 3.42 0.49 3.98
N ALA A 135 2.77 0.40 2.83
CA ALA A 135 2.82 1.43 1.80
C ALA A 135 2.16 2.74 2.27
N ILE A 136 1.05 2.65 3.01
CA ILE A 136 0.35 3.80 3.60
C ILE A 136 1.21 4.45 4.70
N ASN A 137 1.82 3.63 5.58
CA ASN A 137 2.78 4.07 6.60
C ASN A 137 3.95 4.84 5.97
N ALA A 138 4.56 4.25 4.94
CA ALA A 138 5.67 4.86 4.21
C ALA A 138 5.26 6.16 3.51
N ALA A 139 4.12 6.19 2.80
CA ALA A 139 3.62 7.39 2.15
C ALA A 139 3.41 8.55 3.15
N TYR A 140 2.82 8.25 4.32
CA TYR A 140 2.63 9.25 5.36
C TYR A 140 3.96 9.71 5.97
N ALA A 141 4.88 8.77 6.22
CA ALA A 141 6.21 9.07 6.74
C ALA A 141 7.00 9.99 5.79
N LEU A 142 6.98 9.68 4.49
CA LEU A 142 7.60 10.48 3.43
C LEU A 142 6.98 11.88 3.34
N ALA A 143 5.65 12.00 3.43
CA ALA A 143 5.00 13.31 3.46
C ALA A 143 5.36 14.16 4.70
N ASN A 144 5.97 13.57 5.73
CA ASN A 144 6.46 14.23 6.94
C ASN A 144 8.00 14.15 7.06
N CYS A 145 8.71 13.84 5.97
CA CYS A 145 10.16 13.70 5.96
C CYS A 145 10.85 15.05 6.21
N ARG A 146 11.78 15.08 7.17
CA ARG A 146 12.58 16.27 7.51
C ARG A 146 13.87 16.37 6.69
N HIS A 147 14.35 15.27 6.12
CA HIS A 147 15.56 15.21 5.30
C HIS A 147 15.30 14.60 3.90
N PRO A 148 14.49 15.25 3.04
CA PRO A 148 14.15 14.73 1.69
C PRO A 148 15.35 14.42 0.78
N SER A 149 16.49 15.06 1.02
CA SER A 149 17.73 14.85 0.27
C SER A 149 18.36 13.47 0.53
N GLN A 150 18.18 12.92 1.73
CA GLN A 150 18.68 11.58 2.11
C GLN A 150 17.80 10.44 1.57
N ILE A 151 16.58 10.73 1.09
CA ILE A 151 15.76 9.70 0.45
C ILE A 151 16.29 9.45 -0.97
N GLY A 152 16.67 8.21 -1.28
CA GLY A 152 17.06 7.78 -2.62
C GLY A 152 15.83 7.49 -3.47
N ALA A 153 15.08 6.46 -3.10
CA ALA A 153 13.81 6.09 -3.71
C ALA A 153 12.87 5.44 -2.71
N ALA A 154 11.57 5.44 -3.02
CA ALA A 154 10.56 4.68 -2.31
C ALA A 154 9.73 3.84 -3.28
N TYR A 155 9.36 2.63 -2.89
CA TYR A 155 8.56 1.69 -3.68
C TYR A 155 7.38 1.21 -2.85
N LEU A 156 6.20 1.70 -3.21
CA LEU A 156 4.96 1.56 -2.44
C LEU A 156 3.96 0.75 -3.26
N TYR A 157 3.62 -0.45 -2.78
CA TYR A 157 2.75 -1.38 -3.49
C TYR A 157 1.39 -1.49 -2.80
N GLU A 158 0.32 -1.42 -3.57
CA GLU A 158 -1.03 -1.76 -3.10
C GLU A 158 -1.49 -1.00 -1.84
N GLY A 159 -1.00 0.23 -1.69
CA GLY A 159 -1.41 1.14 -0.61
C GLY A 159 -2.61 1.97 -1.03
N THR A 160 -3.48 2.33 -0.10
CA THR A 160 -4.59 3.27 -0.36
C THR A 160 -4.08 4.71 -0.49
N ASN A 161 -4.70 5.52 -1.36
CA ASN A 161 -4.29 6.92 -1.57
C ASN A 161 -4.67 7.84 -0.39
N ILE A 162 -3.66 8.23 0.41
CA ILE A 162 -3.84 9.11 1.57
C ILE A 162 -3.83 10.61 1.27
N TRP A 163 -3.74 11.04 0.00
CA TRP A 163 -3.55 12.45 -0.35
C TRP A 163 -4.56 13.40 0.29
N ARG A 164 -5.82 12.99 0.38
CA ARG A 164 -6.89 13.79 1.00
C ARG A 164 -6.67 14.02 2.49
N LEU A 165 -5.96 13.12 3.17
CA LEU A 165 -5.64 13.19 4.59
C LEU A 165 -4.43 14.09 4.89
N LEU A 166 -3.63 14.42 3.87
CA LEU A 166 -2.43 15.23 4.03
C LEU A 166 -2.78 16.72 4.10
N THR A 167 -2.12 17.42 5.03
CA THR A 167 -2.09 18.89 5.11
C THR A 167 -1.39 19.50 3.89
N ARG A 168 -1.58 20.80 3.67
CA ARG A 168 -0.89 21.53 2.60
C ARG A 168 0.64 21.38 2.68
N ARG A 169 1.22 21.48 3.88
CA ARG A 169 2.67 21.32 4.09
C ARG A 169 3.15 19.91 3.74
N GLN A 170 2.42 18.88 4.20
CA GLN A 170 2.76 17.49 3.88
C GLN A 170 2.71 17.21 2.37
N ARG A 171 1.71 17.77 1.67
CA ARG A 171 1.62 17.68 0.21
C ARG A 171 2.79 18.36 -0.50
N GLN A 172 3.29 19.49 0.03
CA GLN A 172 4.48 20.16 -0.52
C GLN A 172 5.74 19.30 -0.37
N VAL A 173 5.96 18.70 0.82
CA VAL A 173 7.08 17.79 1.07
C VAL A 173 7.01 16.57 0.16
N ALA A 174 5.84 15.92 0.06
CA ALA A 174 5.62 14.82 -0.87
C ALA A 174 5.85 15.22 -2.33
N GLY A 175 5.45 16.44 -2.70
CA GLY A 175 5.67 17.00 -4.04
C GLY A 175 7.15 17.17 -4.41
N GLN A 176 7.99 17.63 -3.47
CA GLN A 176 9.43 17.74 -3.67
C GLN A 176 10.09 16.38 -3.96
N MET A 177 9.59 15.32 -3.33
CA MET A 177 10.09 13.96 -3.51
C MET A 177 9.33 13.17 -4.57
N ARG A 178 8.41 13.78 -5.33
CA ARG A 178 7.51 13.02 -6.22
C ARG A 178 8.25 12.10 -7.20
N HIS A 179 9.37 12.55 -7.74
CA HIS A 179 10.22 11.79 -8.67
C HIS A 179 10.92 10.59 -8.03
N LYS A 180 11.01 10.53 -6.69
CA LYS A 180 11.65 9.47 -5.91
C LYS A 180 10.67 8.42 -5.40
N ILE A 181 9.38 8.75 -5.32
CA ILE A 181 8.36 7.89 -4.71
C ILE A 181 7.57 7.19 -5.81
N ASN A 182 7.78 5.89 -5.99
CA ASN A 182 7.10 5.01 -6.94
C ASN A 182 5.89 4.38 -6.24
N THR A 183 4.68 4.71 -6.69
CA THR A 183 3.42 4.21 -6.12
C THR A 183 2.74 3.31 -7.12
N TYR A 184 2.82 2.00 -6.89
CA TYR A 184 2.27 0.95 -7.75
C TYR A 184 0.81 0.66 -7.38
N VAL A 185 -0.04 0.71 -8.40
CA VAL A 185 -1.49 0.59 -8.27
C VAL A 185 -1.99 -0.48 -9.23
N ASP A 186 -2.56 -1.54 -8.65
CA ASP A 186 -3.35 -2.52 -9.37
C ASP A 186 -4.84 -2.20 -9.21
N ILE A 187 -5.54 -1.97 -10.32
CA ILE A 187 -6.97 -1.60 -10.29
C ILE A 187 -7.89 -2.77 -9.92
N TYR A 188 -7.39 -4.01 -9.99
CA TYR A 188 -8.12 -5.20 -9.55
C TYR A 188 -7.93 -5.44 -8.05
N ASP A 189 -6.95 -4.80 -7.42
CA ASP A 189 -6.78 -4.86 -5.99
C ASP A 189 -7.86 -4.00 -5.29
N PRO A 190 -8.73 -4.59 -4.46
CA PRO A 190 -9.73 -3.81 -3.72
C PRO A 190 -9.14 -2.84 -2.68
N VAL A 191 -7.84 -2.93 -2.38
CA VAL A 191 -7.16 -2.07 -1.40
C VAL A 191 -6.73 -0.72 -1.97
N THR A 192 -6.52 -0.62 -3.29
CA THR A 192 -6.01 0.57 -3.97
C THR A 192 -7.08 1.65 -4.19
N LEU A 193 -7.66 2.12 -3.08
CA LEU A 193 -8.74 3.10 -3.10
C LEU A 193 -8.22 4.53 -3.28
N GLY A 194 -9.04 5.35 -3.96
CA GLY A 194 -8.87 6.81 -4.00
C GLY A 194 -7.84 7.30 -5.02
N TYR A 195 -7.34 6.43 -5.90
CA TYR A 195 -6.51 6.85 -7.03
C TYR A 195 -7.38 7.42 -8.15
N THR A 196 -6.84 8.45 -8.81
CA THR A 196 -7.47 9.14 -9.93
C THR A 196 -6.40 9.42 -10.97
N ALA A 197 -6.81 9.72 -12.20
CA ALA A 197 -5.89 10.13 -13.27
C ALA A 197 -5.27 11.54 -13.03
N THR A 198 -5.28 12.02 -11.79
CA THR A 198 -4.74 13.33 -11.40
C THR A 198 -3.47 13.16 -10.58
N HIS A 199 -2.71 14.24 -10.40
CA HIS A 199 -1.51 14.28 -9.58
C HIS A 199 -1.78 14.28 -8.06
N LYS A 200 -3.04 14.05 -7.63
CA LYS A 200 -3.45 14.09 -6.22
C LYS A 200 -3.14 12.77 -5.50
N MET A 201 -1.85 12.44 -5.41
CA MET A 201 -1.33 11.25 -4.75
C MET A 201 0.09 11.50 -4.21
N VAL A 202 0.55 10.65 -3.29
CA VAL A 202 1.96 10.67 -2.85
C VAL A 202 2.79 9.91 -3.88
N GLY A 203 3.72 10.60 -4.55
CA GLY A 203 4.60 10.02 -5.56
C GLY A 203 4.06 10.01 -7.00
N LYS A 204 4.74 9.25 -7.84
CA LYS A 204 4.36 8.96 -9.22
C LYS A 204 3.54 7.66 -9.28
N LEU A 205 2.51 7.70 -10.11
CA LEU A 205 1.65 6.55 -10.38
C LEU A 205 2.41 5.58 -11.27
N HIS A 206 2.45 4.32 -10.87
CA HIS A 206 2.83 3.18 -11.69
C HIS A 206 1.59 2.29 -11.79
N TYR A 207 0.89 2.34 -12.93
CA TYR A 207 -0.33 1.57 -13.13
C TYR A 207 0.04 0.18 -13.66
N VAL A 208 -0.17 -0.82 -12.80
CA VAL A 208 0.30 -2.19 -13.03
C VAL A 208 -0.55 -2.87 -14.10
N ASP A 209 0.11 -3.52 -15.06
CA ASP A 209 -0.53 -4.37 -16.06
C ASP A 209 -0.70 -5.81 -15.56
N SER A 210 -1.54 -5.95 -14.55
CA SER A 210 -1.81 -7.20 -13.87
C SER A 210 -2.90 -8.04 -14.56
N LEU A 211 -2.90 -9.35 -14.26
CA LEU A 211 -4.02 -10.23 -14.57
C LEU A 211 -5.03 -10.22 -13.42
N PRO A 212 -6.34 -10.22 -13.73
CA PRO A 212 -7.38 -10.26 -12.71
C PRO A 212 -7.44 -11.67 -12.10
N ILE A 213 -7.26 -11.75 -10.79
CA ILE A 213 -7.27 -12.98 -9.99
C ILE A 213 -8.08 -12.78 -8.70
N SER A 214 -8.15 -13.82 -7.85
CA SER A 214 -8.88 -13.72 -6.58
C SER A 214 -8.34 -12.56 -5.71
N PRO A 215 -9.19 -11.77 -5.03
CA PRO A 215 -8.80 -10.55 -4.31
C PRO A 215 -7.59 -10.69 -3.38
N ILE A 216 -7.51 -11.78 -2.60
CA ILE A 216 -6.38 -12.04 -1.69
C ILE A 216 -5.07 -12.14 -2.48
N LYS A 217 -5.07 -12.96 -3.53
CA LYS A 217 -3.90 -13.15 -4.36
C LYS A 217 -3.57 -11.87 -5.12
N GLN A 218 -4.58 -11.12 -5.57
CA GLN A 218 -4.38 -9.84 -6.25
C GLN A 218 -3.60 -8.88 -5.36
N HIS A 219 -4.08 -8.67 -4.14
CA HIS A 219 -3.42 -7.83 -3.16
C HIS A 219 -2.00 -8.31 -2.85
N MET A 220 -1.76 -9.62 -2.83
CA MET A 220 -0.42 -10.21 -2.60
C MET A 220 0.42 -10.33 -3.88
N TRP A 221 0.36 -9.34 -4.79
CA TRP A 221 1.11 -9.27 -6.06
C TRP A 221 0.85 -10.42 -7.04
N GLY A 222 -0.15 -11.27 -6.81
CA GLY A 222 -0.32 -12.50 -7.58
C GLY A 222 -0.69 -12.25 -9.05
N GLY A 223 -1.24 -11.07 -9.36
CA GLY A 223 -1.53 -10.66 -10.73
C GLY A 223 -0.36 -9.98 -11.44
N TYR A 224 0.74 -9.66 -10.74
CA TYR A 224 1.87 -8.93 -11.31
C TYR A 224 2.55 -9.76 -12.39
N ARG A 225 2.93 -9.09 -13.48
CA ARG A 225 3.66 -9.70 -14.59
C ARG A 225 4.97 -8.97 -14.79
N PHE A 226 6.01 -9.71 -15.14
CA PHE A 226 7.33 -9.16 -15.38
C PHE A 226 7.79 -9.59 -16.77
N ASP A 227 8.61 -8.76 -17.42
CA ASP A 227 9.33 -9.19 -18.60
C ASP A 227 10.58 -10.02 -18.26
N ASP A 228 11.29 -10.47 -19.29
CA ASP A 228 12.49 -11.30 -19.15
C ASP A 228 13.64 -10.58 -18.42
N GLN A 229 13.58 -9.25 -18.33
CA GLN A 229 14.55 -8.42 -17.60
C GLN A 229 14.10 -8.15 -16.15
N GLY A 230 12.97 -8.70 -15.72
CA GLY A 230 12.42 -8.51 -14.38
C GLY A 230 11.82 -7.12 -14.15
N ARG A 231 11.49 -6.37 -15.21
CA ARG A 231 10.76 -5.11 -15.10
C ARG A 231 9.28 -5.41 -14.95
N LEU A 232 8.60 -4.66 -14.09
CA LEU A 232 7.17 -4.82 -13.89
C LEU A 232 6.44 -4.31 -15.14
N LEU A 233 5.51 -5.10 -15.66
CA LEU A 233 4.65 -4.64 -16.75
C LEU A 233 3.70 -3.57 -16.21
N GLU A 234 3.77 -2.40 -16.82
CA GLU A 234 2.94 -1.23 -16.53
C GLU A 234 2.22 -0.79 -17.79
N LYS A 235 1.16 0.00 -17.61
CA LYS A 235 0.39 0.58 -18.71
C LYS A 235 0.02 2.02 -18.42
N GLU A 236 -0.21 2.77 -19.50
CA GLU A 236 -0.76 4.11 -19.40
C GLU A 236 -2.19 4.09 -18.87
N VAL A 237 -2.63 5.22 -18.30
CA VAL A 237 -3.99 5.39 -17.81
C VAL A 237 -4.98 5.15 -18.96
N ASP A 238 -5.75 4.08 -18.85
CA ASP A 238 -6.73 3.64 -19.83
C ASP A 238 -8.17 3.86 -19.35
N SER A 239 -9.14 3.51 -20.20
CA SER A 239 -10.56 3.59 -19.88
C SER A 239 -10.93 2.77 -18.63
N ARG A 240 -10.25 1.65 -18.40
CA ARG A 240 -10.47 0.78 -17.23
C ARG A 240 -10.05 1.46 -15.94
N PHE A 241 -8.87 2.10 -15.95
CA PHE A 241 -8.41 2.89 -14.81
C PHE A 241 -9.40 4.02 -14.48
N LEU A 242 -9.88 4.74 -15.51
CA LEU A 242 -10.86 5.81 -15.32
C LEU A 242 -12.18 5.28 -14.76
N GLN A 243 -12.65 4.13 -15.25
CA GLN A 243 -13.88 3.50 -14.76
C GLN A 243 -13.73 3.03 -13.30
N SER A 244 -12.62 2.39 -12.95
CA SER A 244 -12.30 2.01 -11.57
C SER A 244 -12.24 3.23 -10.67
N SER A 245 -11.55 4.30 -11.10
CA SER A 245 -11.48 5.56 -10.35
C SER A 245 -12.85 6.23 -10.14
N GLN A 246 -13.72 6.21 -11.15
CA GLN A 246 -15.08 6.73 -11.04
C GLN A 246 -15.92 5.91 -10.06
N MET A 247 -15.83 4.58 -10.12
CA MET A 247 -16.51 3.67 -9.19
C MET A 247 -16.03 3.89 -7.75
N GLN A 248 -14.72 3.94 -7.52
CA GLN A 248 -14.15 4.24 -6.20
C GLN A 248 -14.56 5.63 -5.71
N THR A 249 -14.62 6.63 -6.60
CA THR A 249 -15.08 7.97 -6.23
C THR A 249 -16.54 7.97 -5.82
N ARG A 250 -17.41 7.28 -6.58
CA ARG A 250 -18.84 7.11 -6.24
C ARG A 250 -19.01 6.38 -4.92
N PHE A 251 -18.21 5.35 -4.67
CA PHE A 251 -18.19 4.65 -3.40
C PHE A 251 -17.81 5.58 -2.25
N LEU A 252 -16.70 6.32 -2.38
CA LEU A 252 -16.23 7.27 -1.38
C LEU A 252 -17.17 8.48 -1.17
N SER A 253 -17.94 8.88 -2.18
CA SER A 253 -18.91 9.97 -2.07
C SER A 253 -20.32 9.50 -1.65
N GLY A 254 -20.68 8.27 -2.00
CA GLY A 254 -22.02 7.69 -1.83
C GLY A 254 -22.27 7.13 -0.43
N THR A 255 -21.25 7.03 0.42
CA THR A 255 -21.38 6.64 1.82
C THR A 255 -21.82 7.82 2.72
N SER A 256 -22.77 8.64 2.25
CA SER A 256 -23.28 9.81 2.98
C SER A 256 -23.94 9.42 4.32
N GLU A 257 -24.70 8.32 4.35
CA GLU A 257 -25.28 7.76 5.59
C GLU A 257 -24.20 7.38 6.61
N LEU A 258 -23.09 6.79 6.15
CA LEU A 258 -21.95 6.45 7.01
C LEU A 258 -21.24 7.71 7.50
N ALA A 259 -20.95 8.64 6.60
CA ALA A 259 -20.30 9.89 6.94
C ALA A 259 -21.13 10.68 7.97
N GLN A 260 -22.45 10.72 7.81
CA GLN A 260 -23.39 11.38 8.73
C GLN A 260 -23.50 10.66 10.09
N PHE A 261 -23.56 9.32 10.08
CA PHE A 261 -23.51 8.51 11.31
C PHE A 261 -22.21 8.71 12.10
N LEU A 262 -21.09 8.86 11.39
CA LEU A 262 -19.75 9.05 11.97
C LEU A 262 -19.43 10.51 12.32
N SER A 263 -20.06 11.49 11.67
CA SER A 263 -19.89 12.91 11.97
C SER A 263 -20.68 13.37 13.20
N GLY A 264 -21.80 12.71 13.52
CA GLY A 264 -22.64 13.05 14.68
C GLY A 264 -22.07 12.64 16.05
N LYS A 265 -20.85 12.09 16.11
CA LYS A 265 -20.24 11.61 17.35
C LYS A 265 -18.83 12.18 17.49
N ASP A 266 -18.75 13.35 18.11
CA ASP A 266 -17.49 13.95 18.50
C ASP A 266 -16.89 13.13 19.65
N GLU A 267 -15.57 12.91 19.59
CA GLU A 267 -14.79 12.09 20.53
C GLU A 267 -14.99 10.57 20.50
N TYR A 268 -14.42 9.89 19.50
CA TYR A 268 -13.91 8.53 19.73
C TYR A 268 -12.38 8.50 19.66
N ARG A 269 -11.74 7.91 20.69
CA ARG A 269 -10.34 7.44 20.64
C ARG A 269 -10.32 6.11 19.89
N VAL A 270 -9.18 5.73 19.32
CA VAL A 270 -8.98 4.41 18.67
C VAL A 270 -9.37 3.26 19.63
N SER A 271 -9.20 3.45 20.94
CA SER A 271 -9.64 2.54 22.01
C SER A 271 -11.17 2.37 22.13
N ASP A 272 -11.95 3.35 21.70
CA ASP A 272 -13.42 3.31 21.80
C ASP A 272 -14.08 2.59 20.63
N TRP A 273 -13.35 2.35 19.53
CA TRP A 273 -13.83 1.51 18.43
C TRP A 273 -13.97 0.04 18.84
N LYS A 274 -13.15 -0.42 19.81
CA LYS A 274 -13.34 -1.72 20.47
C LYS A 274 -14.61 -1.77 21.33
N LYS A 275 -15.15 -0.61 21.75
CA LYS A 275 -16.36 -0.47 22.59
C LYS A 275 -17.64 -0.24 21.78
N ILE A 276 -17.54 0.11 20.49
CA ILE A 276 -18.71 0.11 19.60
C ILE A 276 -19.14 -1.35 19.46
N THR A 277 -20.31 -1.67 20.01
CA THR A 277 -20.91 -3.01 20.00
C THR A 277 -20.81 -3.62 18.60
N SER A 278 -20.18 -4.79 18.57
CA SER A 278 -19.71 -5.56 17.42
C SER A 278 -20.79 -5.96 16.41
N GLN A 279 -22.05 -5.61 16.59
CA GLN A 279 -23.12 -5.84 15.61
C GLN A 279 -23.37 -4.64 14.70
N LYS A 280 -23.48 -3.42 15.24
CA LYS A 280 -23.86 -2.26 14.42
C LYS A 280 -22.72 -1.81 13.51
N LEU A 281 -21.49 -1.87 14.00
CA LEU A 281 -20.30 -1.62 13.18
C LEU A 281 -20.10 -2.71 12.12
N THR A 282 -20.39 -3.96 12.46
CA THR A 282 -20.29 -5.09 11.52
C THR A 282 -21.37 -5.03 10.45
N GLN A 283 -22.63 -4.74 10.80
CA GLN A 283 -23.71 -4.49 9.84
C GLN A 283 -23.38 -3.33 8.89
N VAL A 284 -22.76 -2.28 9.41
CA VAL A 284 -22.34 -1.13 8.62
C VAL A 284 -21.15 -1.48 7.70
N LYS A 285 -20.14 -2.19 8.21
CA LYS A 285 -19.02 -2.71 7.42
C LYS A 285 -19.52 -3.66 6.32
N ASP A 286 -20.40 -4.59 6.67
CA ASP A 286 -21.02 -5.54 5.75
C ASP A 286 -21.90 -4.84 4.72
N ARG A 287 -22.68 -3.82 5.09
CA ARG A 287 -23.51 -3.08 4.12
C ARG A 287 -22.65 -2.27 3.16
N VAL A 288 -21.57 -1.66 3.64
CA VAL A 288 -20.65 -0.85 2.82
C VAL A 288 -19.80 -1.73 1.91
N PHE A 289 -19.28 -2.85 2.40
CA PHE A 289 -18.33 -3.68 1.66
C PHE A 289 -18.92 -4.96 1.02
N ASN A 290 -20.04 -5.54 1.53
CA ASN A 290 -20.61 -6.81 1.00
C ASN A 290 -21.78 -6.65 0.02
N GLN A 291 -22.64 -5.62 0.11
CA GLN A 291 -23.84 -5.62 -0.75
C GLN A 291 -23.58 -5.17 -2.19
N THR A 292 -22.54 -4.37 -2.43
CA THR A 292 -22.30 -3.78 -3.76
C THR A 292 -20.82 -3.77 -4.14
N PHE A 293 -19.94 -3.31 -3.25
CA PHE A 293 -18.54 -3.06 -3.60
C PHE A 293 -17.75 -4.34 -4.00
N LEU A 294 -17.69 -5.37 -3.15
CA LEU A 294 -16.97 -6.60 -3.48
C LEU A 294 -17.66 -7.39 -4.62
N LYS A 295 -18.98 -7.34 -4.72
CA LYS A 295 -19.73 -7.96 -5.83
C LYS A 295 -19.49 -7.27 -7.17
N ASP A 296 -19.32 -5.95 -7.19
CA ASP A 296 -18.98 -5.20 -8.39
C ASP A 296 -17.56 -5.54 -8.87
N PHE A 297 -16.60 -5.70 -7.94
CA PHE A 297 -15.25 -6.18 -8.24
C PHE A 297 -15.25 -7.64 -8.72
N GLU A 298 -15.93 -8.56 -8.02
CA GLU A 298 -16.03 -9.98 -8.40
C GLU A 298 -16.81 -10.18 -9.71
N GLY A 299 -17.87 -9.41 -9.95
CA GLY A 299 -18.66 -9.46 -11.17
C GLY A 299 -17.89 -8.93 -12.39
N GLN A 300 -17.09 -7.89 -12.21
CA GLN A 300 -16.16 -7.41 -13.24
C GLN A 300 -15.04 -8.43 -13.49
N ASP A 301 -14.46 -9.04 -12.45
CA ASP A 301 -13.47 -10.13 -12.58
C ASP A 301 -14.04 -11.29 -13.41
N GLN A 302 -15.24 -11.76 -13.08
CA GLN A 302 -15.89 -12.86 -13.83
C GLN A 302 -16.19 -12.51 -15.28
N LYS A 303 -16.62 -11.26 -15.56
CA LYS A 303 -16.87 -10.81 -16.93
C LYS A 303 -15.56 -10.70 -17.71
N LEU A 304 -14.51 -10.15 -17.09
CA LEU A 304 -13.18 -10.02 -17.73
C LEU A 304 -12.53 -11.36 -18.01
N ARG A 305 -12.61 -12.31 -17.07
CA ARG A 305 -12.09 -13.67 -17.28
C ARG A 305 -12.75 -14.31 -18.48
N LYS A 306 -14.07 -14.18 -18.61
CA LYS A 306 -14.80 -14.65 -19.79
C LYS A 306 -14.34 -13.98 -21.07
N GLU A 307 -14.09 -12.67 -21.07
CA GLU A 307 -13.59 -11.94 -22.24
C GLU A 307 -12.14 -12.34 -22.60
N ILE A 308 -11.26 -12.53 -21.61
CA ILE A 308 -9.87 -12.99 -21.81
C ILE A 308 -9.85 -14.43 -22.34
N ASP A 309 -10.65 -15.31 -21.75
CA ASP A 309 -10.76 -16.70 -22.18
C ASP A 309 -11.32 -16.80 -23.62
N GLN A 310 -12.27 -15.92 -23.98
CA GLN A 310 -12.80 -15.82 -25.34
C GLN A 310 -11.77 -15.29 -26.35
N LEU A 311 -10.91 -14.35 -25.96
CA LEU A 311 -9.84 -13.84 -26.82
C LEU A 311 -8.76 -14.91 -27.07
N LYS A 312 -8.35 -15.63 -26.02
CA LYS A 312 -7.39 -16.75 -26.14
C LYS A 312 -7.90 -17.87 -27.05
N GLN A 313 -9.19 -18.22 -26.95
CA GLN A 313 -9.81 -19.23 -27.82
C GLN A 313 -9.98 -18.79 -29.28
N LYS A 314 -9.89 -17.48 -29.56
CA LYS A 314 -9.91 -16.93 -30.92
C LYS A 314 -8.53 -17.00 -31.55
N ASP A 315 -7.50 -16.62 -30.80
CA ASP A 315 -6.11 -16.69 -31.26
C ASP A 315 -5.67 -18.15 -31.54
N GLU A 316 -6.16 -19.13 -30.77
CA GLU A 316 -5.92 -20.57 -31.01
C GLU A 316 -6.68 -21.17 -32.21
N LYS A 317 -7.65 -20.45 -32.79
CA LYS A 317 -8.43 -20.90 -33.97
C LYS A 317 -7.97 -20.26 -35.27
N ASP A 318 -7.13 -19.23 -35.19
CA ASP A 318 -6.57 -18.50 -36.33
C ASP A 318 -5.09 -18.90 -36.61
N GLU A 319 -4.56 -19.93 -35.90
CA GLU A 319 -3.34 -20.71 -36.24
C GLU A 319 -3.69 -22.05 -36.91
#